data_AF-A0A1E3HAS9-F1
#
_entry.id   AF-A0A1E3HAS9-F1
#
_cell.length_a   1.000
_cell.length_b   1.000
_cell.length_c   1.000
_cell.angle_alpha   90.00
_cell.angle_beta   90.00
_cell.angle_gamma   90.00
#
_symmetry.space_group_name_H-M   'P 1'
#
loop_
_entity.id
_entity.type
_entity.pdbx_description
1 polymer ?
#
loop_
_entity_poly.entity_id
_entity_poly.type
_entity_poly.pdbx_seq_one_letter_code
_entity_poly.pdbx_strand_id
1 'polypeptide(L)'
;MASINSKILRSANAPQTAPSEIEQQIAQALIDLEANVPELKTELRQLAFSSAKEVDVKGGKKAVVVFVPVPMVKAFHKVQQRLTRELEKKLSDKYIVFLSQRRVLPKPSRSSASAQKQKRPRSRTLTAVHEKILEEIVFPSEIVGKRTRVAQDGSKLIRV
;
A
#
# COMPACT_ATOMS: atom_id res chain seq x y z
N MET A 1 -25.75 5.77 5.20
CA MET A 1 -24.51 6.53 4.94
C MET A 1 -23.33 5.59 5.17
N ALA A 2 -22.30 5.64 4.32
CA ALA A 2 -21.09 4.85 4.55
C ALA A 2 -20.41 5.33 5.85
N SER A 3 -20.04 4.41 6.73
CA SER A 3 -19.35 4.74 7.98
C SER A 3 -17.84 4.67 7.79
N ILE A 4 -17.07 5.40 8.59
CA ILE A 4 -15.59 5.36 8.59
C ILE A 4 -15.08 3.91 8.64
N ASN A 5 -15.68 3.09 9.51
CA ASN A 5 -15.32 1.68 9.68
C ASN A 5 -15.59 0.83 8.43
N SER A 6 -16.56 1.21 7.59
CA SER A 6 -16.84 0.46 6.35
C SER A 6 -15.72 0.57 5.30
N LYS A 7 -14.89 1.62 5.36
CA LYS A 7 -13.75 1.81 4.46
C LYS A 7 -12.46 1.19 4.97
N ILE A 8 -12.42 0.75 6.24
CA ILE A 8 -11.23 0.17 6.87
C ILE A 8 -11.41 -1.33 7.00
N LEU A 9 -10.75 -2.09 6.12
CA LEU A 9 -10.74 -3.55 6.13
C LEU A 9 -9.36 -4.06 6.55
N ARG A 10 -9.21 -4.41 7.83
CA ARG A 10 -7.95 -4.96 8.35
C ARG A 10 -7.61 -6.27 7.62
N SER A 11 -6.49 -6.29 6.89
CA SER A 11 -6.05 -7.44 6.11
C SER A 11 -4.62 -7.88 6.48
N ALA A 12 -4.35 -9.18 6.36
CA ALA A 12 -3.05 -9.79 6.65
C ALA A 12 -2.49 -9.40 8.03
N ASN A 13 -1.31 -8.76 8.07
CA ASN A 13 -0.64 -8.35 9.31
C ASN A 13 -0.94 -6.88 9.68
N ALA A 14 -2.02 -6.30 9.17
CA ALA A 14 -2.43 -4.96 9.60
C ALA A 14 -2.72 -4.95 11.11
N PRO A 15 -2.40 -3.85 11.81
CA PRO A 15 -2.65 -3.77 13.25
C PRO A 15 -4.15 -3.93 13.54
N GLN A 16 -4.49 -4.83 14.45
CA GLN A 16 -5.87 -5.00 14.94
C GLN A 16 -6.21 -4.01 16.06
N THR A 17 -5.65 -2.81 15.97
CA THR A 17 -5.89 -1.72 16.92
C THR A 17 -6.99 -0.81 16.40
N ALA A 18 -7.51 0.03 17.29
CA ALA A 18 -8.43 1.10 16.91
C ALA A 18 -7.85 1.95 15.75
N PRO A 19 -8.71 2.49 14.85
CA PRO A 19 -8.25 3.30 13.73
C PRO A 19 -7.44 4.51 14.21
N SER A 20 -6.23 4.67 13.66
CA SER A 20 -5.41 5.86 13.95
C SER A 20 -6.05 7.12 13.36
N GLU A 21 -5.66 8.30 13.85
CA GLU A 21 -6.18 9.58 13.36
C GLU A 21 -6.02 9.73 11.84
N ILE A 22 -4.86 9.33 11.30
CA ILE A 22 -4.58 9.36 9.86
C ILE A 22 -5.52 8.40 9.10
N GLU A 23 -5.78 7.22 9.63
CA GLU A 23 -6.73 6.27 9.03
C GLU A 23 -8.15 6.84 9.01
N GLN A 24 -8.57 7.50 10.09
CA GLN A 24 -9.87 8.16 10.15
C GLN A 24 -9.98 9.31 9.15
N GLN A 25 -8.94 10.14 9.04
CA GLN A 25 -8.88 11.24 8.06
C GLN A 25 -9.01 10.73 6.61
N ILE A 26 -8.31 9.65 6.26
CA ILE A 26 -8.36 9.08 4.90
C ILE A 26 -9.71 8.43 4.64
N ALA A 27 -10.25 7.69 5.61
CA ALA A 27 -11.57 7.09 5.48
C ALA A 27 -12.66 8.16 5.28
N GLN A 28 -12.60 9.26 6.04
CA GLN A 28 -13.49 10.40 5.86
C GLN A 28 -13.32 11.02 4.47
N ALA A 29 -12.08 11.28 4.05
CA ALA A 29 -11.79 11.85 2.74
C ALA A 29 -12.36 10.99 1.59
N LEU A 30 -12.28 9.65 1.69
CA LEU A 30 -12.87 8.72 0.72
C LEU A 30 -14.39 8.77 0.69
N ILE A 31 -15.05 8.90 1.84
CA ILE A 31 -16.52 9.04 1.93
C ILE A 31 -16.96 10.36 1.29
N ASP A 32 -16.25 11.43 1.57
CA ASP A 32 -16.54 12.74 1.00
C ASP A 32 -16.31 12.74 -0.53
N LEU A 33 -15.31 12.00 -1.02
CA LEU A 33 -15.11 11.83 -2.47
C LEU A 33 -16.23 11.00 -3.11
N GLU A 34 -16.70 9.95 -2.44
CA GLU A 34 -17.86 9.17 -2.90
C GLU A 34 -19.14 10.02 -3.00
N ALA A 35 -19.30 11.00 -2.10
CA ALA A 35 -20.45 11.90 -2.09
C ALA A 35 -20.36 13.01 -3.15
N ASN A 36 -19.18 13.62 -3.31
CA ASN A 36 -19.00 14.82 -4.11
C ASN A 36 -18.62 14.55 -5.57
N VAL A 37 -18.04 13.38 -5.88
CA VAL A 37 -17.58 13.06 -7.24
C VAL A 37 -18.40 11.88 -7.79
N PRO A 38 -19.43 12.15 -8.63
CA PRO A 38 -20.35 11.11 -9.10
C PRO A 38 -19.65 10.03 -9.95
N GLU A 39 -18.59 10.39 -10.67
CA GLU A 39 -17.82 9.46 -11.49
C GLU A 39 -17.07 8.41 -10.67
N LEU A 40 -16.57 8.77 -9.48
CA LEU A 40 -15.80 7.87 -8.62
C LEU A 40 -16.70 7.06 -7.67
N LYS A 41 -17.98 7.42 -7.57
CA LYS A 41 -18.90 6.87 -6.58
C LYS A 41 -19.08 5.35 -6.70
N THR A 42 -19.26 4.85 -7.92
CA THR A 42 -19.48 3.42 -8.18
C THR A 42 -18.26 2.58 -7.82
N GLU A 43 -17.07 3.08 -8.14
CA GLU A 43 -15.80 2.40 -7.90
C GLU A 43 -15.42 2.48 -6.42
N LEU A 44 -15.45 3.67 -5.82
CA LEU A 44 -15.07 3.90 -4.42
C LEU A 44 -15.97 3.17 -3.43
N ARG A 45 -17.26 2.95 -3.75
CA ARG A 45 -18.20 2.27 -2.85
C ARG A 45 -17.72 0.89 -2.43
N GLN A 46 -17.10 0.14 -3.34
CA GLN A 46 -16.62 -1.23 -3.09
C GLN A 46 -15.19 -1.27 -2.53
N LEU A 47 -14.47 -0.15 -2.58
CA LEU A 47 -13.07 -0.08 -2.17
C LEU A 47 -12.94 0.16 -0.67
N ALA A 48 -12.05 -0.62 -0.06
CA ALA A 48 -11.61 -0.45 1.31
C ALA A 48 -10.08 -0.51 1.37
N PHE A 49 -9.50 0.13 2.39
CA PHE A 49 -8.06 0.08 2.66
C PHE A 49 -7.80 -0.60 4.01
N SER A 50 -6.58 -1.08 4.20
CA SER A 50 -6.19 -1.90 5.35
C SER A 50 -5.59 -1.10 6.49
N SER A 51 -4.67 -0.19 6.16
CA SER A 51 -4.07 0.73 7.12
C SER A 51 -3.48 1.93 6.40
N ALA A 52 -3.17 2.98 7.12
CA ALA A 52 -2.44 4.12 6.59
C ALA A 52 -1.33 4.53 7.53
N LYS A 53 -0.20 4.98 6.97
CA LYS A 53 0.95 5.44 7.73
C LYS A 53 1.52 6.70 7.10
N GLU A 54 1.87 7.66 7.93
CA GLU A 54 2.61 8.84 7.51
C GLU A 54 4.12 8.54 7.58
N VAL A 55 4.86 9.01 6.57
CA VAL A 55 6.30 8.80 6.42
C VAL A 55 6.93 10.13 6.00
N ASP A 56 8.02 10.49 6.66
CA ASP A 56 8.78 11.68 6.30
C ASP A 56 9.63 11.41 5.04
N VAL A 57 9.55 12.33 4.08
CA VAL A 57 10.27 12.26 2.81
C VAL A 57 11.34 13.35 2.78
N LYS A 58 12.39 13.14 1.98
CA LYS A 58 13.43 14.16 1.77
C LYS A 58 12.81 15.48 1.30
N GLY A 59 13.34 16.59 1.81
CA GLY A 59 12.84 17.94 1.52
C GLY A 59 11.75 18.45 2.47
N GLY A 60 11.60 17.83 3.64
CA GLY A 60 10.69 18.32 4.69
C GLY A 60 9.20 18.10 4.41
N LYS A 61 8.87 17.38 3.33
CA LYS A 61 7.50 17.00 2.99
C LYS A 61 7.16 15.65 3.62
N LYS A 62 5.87 15.46 3.93
CA LYS A 62 5.34 14.20 4.44
C LYS A 62 4.57 13.47 3.35
N ALA A 63 4.68 12.16 3.33
CA ALA A 63 3.91 11.29 2.46
C ALA A 63 3.02 10.37 3.30
N VAL A 64 1.82 10.11 2.80
CA VAL A 64 0.87 9.18 3.38
C VAL A 64 0.84 7.91 2.53
N VAL A 65 1.26 6.81 3.14
CA VAL A 65 1.25 5.48 2.54
C VAL A 65 -0.05 4.78 2.93
N VAL A 66 -0.91 4.53 1.95
CA VAL A 66 -2.18 3.83 2.12
C VAL A 66 -2.00 2.37 1.72
N PHE A 67 -2.15 1.48 2.70
CA PHE A 67 -2.08 0.04 2.49
C PHE A 67 -3.43 -0.50 2.04
N VAL A 68 -3.46 -1.14 0.88
CA VAL A 68 -4.64 -1.70 0.21
C VAL A 68 -4.63 -3.22 0.31
N PRO A 69 -5.75 -3.89 0.63
CA PRO A 69 -5.84 -5.34 0.56
C PRO A 69 -5.49 -5.87 -0.84
N VAL A 70 -4.64 -6.90 -0.92
CA VAL A 70 -4.16 -7.48 -2.21
C VAL A 70 -5.29 -7.75 -3.23
N PRO A 71 -6.47 -8.27 -2.85
CA PRO A 71 -7.56 -8.50 -3.81
C PRO A 71 -8.08 -7.22 -4.49
N MET A 72 -8.00 -6.08 -3.81
CA MET A 72 -8.54 -4.79 -4.26
C MET A 72 -7.55 -3.96 -5.07
N VAL A 73 -6.27 -4.34 -5.13
CA VAL A 73 -5.19 -3.58 -5.80
C VAL A 73 -5.52 -3.27 -7.25
N LYS A 74 -6.03 -4.25 -8.01
CA LYS A 74 -6.41 -4.04 -9.41
C LYS A 74 -7.53 -3.00 -9.59
N ALA A 75 -8.47 -2.95 -8.64
CA ALA A 75 -9.55 -1.98 -8.67
C ALA A 75 -9.05 -0.58 -8.28
N PHE A 76 -8.13 -0.49 -7.31
CA PHE A 76 -7.45 0.77 -6.99
C PHE A 76 -6.65 1.30 -8.18
N HIS A 77 -5.87 0.46 -8.88
CA HIS A 77 -5.05 0.91 -10.02
C HIS A 77 -5.89 1.55 -11.15
N LYS A 78 -7.13 1.11 -11.37
CA LYS A 78 -8.02 1.72 -12.38
C LYS A 78 -8.33 3.18 -12.07
N VAL A 79 -8.52 3.50 -10.79
CA VAL A 79 -8.95 4.83 -10.32
C VAL A 79 -7.82 5.68 -9.76
N GLN A 80 -6.65 5.06 -9.57
CA GLN A 80 -5.55 5.59 -8.78
C GLN A 80 -5.11 6.98 -9.24
N GLN A 81 -4.96 7.22 -10.54
CA GLN A 81 -4.49 8.52 -11.05
C GLN A 81 -5.42 9.69 -10.69
N ARG A 82 -6.73 9.46 -10.67
CA ARG A 82 -7.72 10.48 -10.31
C ARG A 82 -7.83 10.57 -8.79
N LEU A 83 -7.84 9.42 -8.12
CA LEU A 83 -7.95 9.32 -6.67
C LEU A 83 -6.77 9.98 -5.95
N THR A 84 -5.53 9.81 -6.43
CA THR A 84 -4.36 10.48 -5.85
C THR A 84 -4.50 12.00 -5.91
N ARG A 85 -4.85 12.54 -7.09
CA ARG A 85 -5.02 13.99 -7.27
C ARG A 85 -6.09 14.57 -6.34
N GLU A 86 -7.22 13.90 -6.21
CA GLU A 86 -8.32 14.37 -5.36
C GLU A 86 -8.00 14.26 -3.86
N LEU A 87 -7.29 13.22 -3.45
CA LEU A 87 -6.87 13.08 -2.05
C LEU A 87 -5.73 14.06 -1.70
N GLU A 88 -4.79 14.32 -2.61
CA GLU A 88 -3.69 15.29 -2.40
C GLU A 88 -4.23 16.70 -2.18
N LYS A 89 -5.24 17.12 -2.97
CA LYS A 89 -5.96 18.39 -2.78
C LYS A 89 -6.60 18.50 -1.39
N LYS A 90 -7.14 17.40 -0.85
CA LYS A 90 -7.80 17.38 0.46
C LYS A 90 -6.83 17.30 1.63
N LEU A 91 -5.68 16.66 1.45
CA LEU A 91 -4.74 16.32 2.53
C LEU A 91 -3.51 17.25 2.58
N SER A 92 -3.72 18.56 2.39
CA SER A 92 -2.70 19.60 2.54
C SER A 92 -1.42 19.35 1.72
N ASP A 93 -1.55 18.91 0.46
CA ASP A 93 -0.43 18.63 -0.45
C ASP A 93 0.60 17.59 0.07
N LYS A 94 0.19 16.70 0.97
CA LYS A 94 0.97 15.49 1.30
C LYS A 94 0.94 14.53 0.12
N TYR A 95 2.08 13.93 -0.22
CA TYR A 95 2.12 12.90 -1.27
C TYR A 95 1.36 11.66 -0.86
N ILE A 96 0.57 11.08 -1.76
CA ILE A 96 -0.23 9.88 -1.44
C ILE A 96 0.21 8.73 -2.31
N VAL A 97 0.62 7.63 -1.66
CA VAL A 97 1.07 6.42 -2.33
C VAL A 97 0.23 5.23 -1.88
N PHE A 98 -0.29 4.47 -2.83
CA PHE A 98 -1.03 3.24 -2.57
C PHE A 98 -0.10 2.03 -2.67
N LEU A 99 -0.01 1.25 -1.60
CA LEU A 99 0.76 0.00 -1.56
C LEU A 99 -0.13 -1.15 -1.16
N SER A 100 0.15 -2.35 -1.64
CA SER A 100 -0.57 -3.54 -1.23
C SER A 100 -0.08 -4.08 0.12
N GLN A 101 -1.02 -4.50 0.96
CA GLN A 101 -0.74 -5.14 2.24
C GLN A 101 -0.38 -6.63 2.02
N ARG A 102 0.90 -6.92 1.78
CA ARG A 102 1.39 -8.28 1.52
C ARG A 102 2.00 -8.92 2.76
N ARG A 103 1.70 -10.22 2.97
CA ARG A 103 2.32 -11.03 4.03
C ARG A 103 3.61 -11.68 3.55
N VAL A 104 4.72 -11.39 4.22
CA VAL A 104 5.99 -12.11 4.05
C VAL A 104 6.00 -13.30 5.01
N LEU A 105 6.16 -14.51 4.49
CA LEU A 105 6.41 -15.70 5.31
C LEU A 105 7.90 -15.86 5.54
N PRO A 106 8.35 -16.34 6.71
CA PRO A 106 9.77 -16.62 6.95
C PRO A 106 10.26 -17.75 6.02
N LYS A 107 11.56 -17.75 5.71
CA LYS A 107 12.19 -18.87 4.98
C LYS A 107 12.19 -20.09 5.90
N PRO A 108 11.70 -21.27 5.45
CA PRO A 108 11.79 -22.47 6.25
C PRO A 108 13.26 -22.81 6.51
N SER A 109 13.62 -23.00 7.78
CA SER A 109 14.96 -23.40 8.22
C SER A 109 14.92 -24.84 8.71
N ARG A 110 16.05 -25.57 8.67
CA ARG A 110 16.11 -26.96 9.15
C ARG A 110 15.77 -27.11 10.64
N SER A 111 15.94 -26.04 11.42
CA SER A 111 15.73 -26.00 12.88
C SER A 111 14.41 -25.33 13.29
N SER A 112 13.52 -24.99 12.34
CA SER A 112 12.28 -24.30 12.71
C SER A 112 11.37 -25.23 13.53
N ALA A 113 11.09 -24.84 14.78
CA ALA A 113 10.24 -25.58 15.73
C ALA A 113 8.84 -25.91 15.19
N SER A 114 8.35 -25.13 14.23
CA SER A 114 7.15 -25.42 13.47
C SER A 114 7.54 -25.87 12.05
N ALA A 115 7.58 -27.19 11.82
CA ALA A 115 7.62 -27.73 10.48
C ALA A 115 6.33 -27.30 9.75
N GLN A 116 6.46 -26.35 8.82
CA GLN A 116 5.32 -25.90 8.01
C GLN A 116 4.79 -27.09 7.21
N LYS A 117 3.57 -27.53 7.52
CA LYS A 117 2.90 -28.65 6.83
C LYS A 117 2.76 -28.41 5.33
N GLN A 118 2.61 -27.15 4.92
CA GLN A 118 2.46 -26.76 3.51
C GLN A 118 3.71 -26.06 2.97
N LYS A 119 3.97 -26.23 1.66
CA LYS A 119 5.02 -25.51 0.95
C LYS A 119 4.75 -24.00 0.96
N ARG A 120 5.77 -23.21 1.28
CA ARG A 120 5.70 -21.73 1.21
C ARG A 120 5.43 -21.26 -0.22
N PRO A 121 4.36 -20.47 -0.47
CA PRO A 121 4.11 -19.87 -1.78
C PRO A 121 5.20 -18.87 -2.18
N ARG A 122 5.59 -18.86 -3.46
CA ARG A 122 6.59 -17.91 -4.00
C ARG A 122 6.14 -16.45 -3.86
N SER A 123 4.84 -16.18 -3.97
CA SER A 123 4.25 -14.85 -3.81
C SER A 123 4.39 -14.25 -2.41
N ARG A 124 4.67 -15.09 -1.38
CA ARG A 124 4.87 -14.67 0.02
C ARG A 124 6.34 -14.67 0.43
N THR A 125 7.24 -14.52 -0.55
CA THR A 125 8.68 -14.39 -0.30
C THR A 125 9.09 -12.94 -0.15
N LEU A 126 10.13 -12.66 0.66
CA LEU A 126 10.62 -11.30 0.89
C LEU A 126 10.98 -10.61 -0.43
N THR A 127 11.70 -11.31 -1.30
CA THR A 127 12.12 -10.82 -2.62
C THR A 127 10.93 -10.48 -3.50
N ALA A 128 9.97 -11.40 -3.67
CA ALA A 128 8.79 -11.17 -4.52
C ALA A 128 7.90 -10.05 -3.96
N VAL A 129 7.77 -9.93 -2.64
CA VAL A 129 7.01 -8.85 -2.01
C VAL A 129 7.68 -7.49 -2.24
N HIS A 130 9.01 -7.40 -2.09
CA HIS A 130 9.75 -6.16 -2.32
C HIS A 130 9.72 -5.72 -3.80
N GLU A 131 9.75 -6.67 -4.73
CA GLU A 131 9.58 -6.37 -6.16
C GLU A 131 8.21 -5.76 -6.45
N LYS A 132 7.14 -6.34 -5.89
CA LYS A 132 5.78 -5.83 -6.08
C LYS A 132 5.53 -4.50 -5.40
N ILE A 133 6.14 -4.25 -4.24
CA ILE A 133 6.09 -2.93 -3.61
C ILE A 133 6.74 -1.88 -4.52
N LEU A 134 7.89 -2.19 -5.13
CA LEU A 134 8.55 -1.25 -6.05
C LEU A 134 7.68 -0.92 -7.27
N GLU A 135 7.06 -1.93 -7.89
CA GLU A 135 6.11 -1.72 -9.00
C GLU A 135 4.93 -0.81 -8.61
N GLU A 136 4.39 -0.98 -7.41
CA GLU A 136 3.24 -0.21 -6.93
C GLU A 136 3.61 1.26 -6.57
N ILE A 137 4.81 1.51 -6.05
CA ILE A 137 5.30 2.87 -5.74
C ILE A 137 5.35 3.75 -6.99
N VAL A 138 5.73 3.18 -8.14
CA VAL A 138 5.97 3.96 -9.37
C VAL A 138 4.75 4.03 -10.29
N PHE A 139 3.64 3.36 -9.95
CA PHE A 139 2.42 3.39 -10.74
C PHE A 139 1.95 4.85 -10.96
N PRO A 140 1.62 5.29 -12.20
CA PRO A 140 1.29 4.50 -13.39
C PRO A 140 2.48 4.13 -14.29
N SER A 141 3.70 4.54 -13.93
CA SER A 141 4.89 4.24 -14.72
C SER A 141 5.32 2.80 -14.49
N GLU A 142 5.85 2.16 -15.54
CA GLU A 142 6.36 0.80 -15.47
C GLU A 142 7.88 0.77 -15.33
N ILE A 143 8.38 -0.22 -14.59
CA ILE A 143 9.83 -0.43 -14.43
C ILE A 143 10.33 -1.22 -15.63
N VAL A 144 11.10 -0.55 -16.50
CA VAL A 144 11.73 -1.18 -17.67
C VAL A 144 13.07 -1.86 -17.35
N GLY A 145 13.74 -1.46 -16.27
CA GLY A 145 15.04 -2.02 -15.90
C GLY A 145 15.29 -1.90 -14.41
N LYS A 146 16.11 -2.82 -13.88
CA LYS A 146 16.58 -2.77 -12.50
C LYS A 146 18.00 -3.29 -12.43
N ARG A 147 18.91 -2.51 -11.85
CA ARG A 147 20.32 -2.86 -11.68
C ARG A 147 20.73 -2.66 -10.23
N THR A 148 21.46 -3.59 -9.67
CA THR A 148 22.02 -3.45 -8.32
C THR A 148 23.52 -3.24 -8.44
N ARG A 149 24.01 -2.04 -8.09
CA ARG A 149 25.43 -1.78 -7.95
C ARG A 149 25.87 -2.24 -6.57
N VAL A 150 26.92 -3.05 -6.51
CA VAL A 150 27.61 -3.42 -5.28
C VAL A 150 28.93 -2.64 -5.23
N ALA A 151 29.14 -1.85 -4.19
CA ALA A 151 30.38 -1.10 -3.99
C ALA A 151 31.42 -1.95 -3.23
N GLN A 152 32.67 -1.47 -3.20
CA GLN A 152 33.79 -2.21 -2.60
C GLN A 152 33.63 -2.41 -1.08
N ASP A 153 32.92 -1.50 -0.42
CA ASP A 153 32.51 -1.59 0.98
C ASP A 153 31.36 -2.60 1.22
N GLY A 154 30.85 -3.25 0.17
CA GLY A 154 29.74 -4.19 0.22
C GLY A 154 28.36 -3.53 0.21
N SER A 155 28.28 -2.19 0.19
CA SER A 155 27.00 -1.47 0.12
C SER A 155 26.30 -1.75 -1.22
N LYS A 156 24.97 -1.90 -1.16
CA LYS A 156 24.15 -2.21 -2.34
C LYS A 156 23.25 -1.03 -2.65
N LEU A 157 23.39 -0.48 -3.85
CA LEU A 157 22.54 0.56 -4.37
C LEU A 157 21.71 0.00 -5.52
N ILE A 158 20.38 -0.01 -5.34
CA ILE A 158 19.43 -0.43 -6.36
C ILE A 158 19.10 0.80 -7.22
N ARG A 159 19.34 0.69 -8.52
CA ARG A 159 18.90 1.64 -9.54
C ARG A 159 17.72 1.01 -10.27
N VAL A 160 16.58 1.67 -10.17
CA VAL A 160 15.31 1.32 -10.82
C VAL A 160 15.06 2.37 -11.89
#